data_AF-A0A367QEH0-F1
#
_entry.id   AF-A0A367QEH0-F1
#
_cell.length_a   1.000
_cell.length_b   1.000
_cell.length_c   1.000
_cell.angle_alpha   90.00
_cell.angle_beta   90.00
_cell.angle_gamma   90.00
#
_symmetry.space_group_name_H-M   'P 1'
#
loop_
_entity.id
_entity.type
_entity.pdbx_description
1 polymer ?
#
loop_
_entity_poly.entity_id
_entity_poly.type
_entity_poly.pdbx_seq_one_letter_code
_entity_poly.pdbx_strand_id
1 'polypeptide(L)'
;MQSQSLDFRGECVSPNQIKRFSNQIQTPKQRKNWIMNRRNFAMSPMPDVSFAVMKESKNTIRSAFQKLGQTEYEGFKESCDAIYKRVSTTFDLAKESTIAVTIELTQTKESLKDLNNLIKKQQPESQMIKTLRERGDGELKSATDKIQPQSQKLKTEASNIEFFDFKNLVDEEVSKLNEQLEKDIDRIEYYEAKKAEAEQDYEELSAAMKVFEDRNLFEFISETIPTPEELSEILGVGMESPELAAVIAGLEVYKKLTHEIGEGFSYLQMVKARDYTYEQIQTYTKELEILNQRKRQIEIKLEDLDNISIIESERFTFTEQVKNLATTYDYFIRDINSTLAAMGEYENYDNMLELLNEMVAHINSL
;
A
#
# COMPACT_ATOMS: atom_id res chain seq x y z
N MET A 1 -28.03 59.83 42.43
CA MET A 1 -27.47 61.10 41.92
C MET A 1 -26.64 60.78 40.68
N GLN A 2 -26.96 61.42 39.56
CA GLN A 2 -26.32 61.22 38.25
C GLN A 2 -24.88 61.74 38.28
N SER A 3 -23.91 60.96 37.82
CA SER A 3 -22.55 61.44 37.56
C SER A 3 -22.52 62.10 36.18
N GLN A 4 -22.39 63.42 36.14
CA GLN A 4 -22.11 64.21 34.94
C GLN A 4 -20.60 64.19 34.66
N SER A 5 -20.20 63.91 33.42
CA SER A 5 -18.82 64.08 32.94
C SER A 5 -18.67 65.42 32.23
N LEU A 6 -17.69 66.22 32.66
CA LEU A 6 -17.29 67.51 32.07
C LEU A 6 -16.21 67.31 30.99
N ASP A 7 -16.14 68.21 30.01
CA ASP A 7 -15.03 68.26 29.05
C ASP A 7 -13.83 69.07 29.56
N PHE A 8 -12.74 69.09 28.79
CA PHE A 8 -11.47 69.76 29.12
C PHE A 8 -11.53 71.29 29.27
N ARG A 9 -12.69 71.93 29.16
CA ARG A 9 -12.91 73.36 29.46
C ARG A 9 -14.01 73.63 30.50
N GLY A 10 -14.64 72.60 31.07
CA GLY A 10 -15.51 72.76 32.24
C GLY A 10 -16.91 73.30 31.97
N GLU A 11 -17.47 73.08 30.77
CA GLU A 11 -18.89 73.36 30.49
C GLU A 11 -19.72 72.07 30.41
N CYS A 12 -20.96 72.12 30.93
CA CYS A 12 -21.88 70.97 30.93
C CYS A 12 -22.47 70.72 29.54
N VAL A 13 -22.07 69.62 28.89
CA VAL A 13 -22.60 69.21 27.59
C VAL A 13 -23.84 68.34 27.76
N SER A 14 -24.93 68.70 27.06
CA SER A 14 -26.17 67.92 27.03
C SER A 14 -26.00 66.55 26.33
N PRO A 15 -26.62 65.46 26.82
CA PRO A 15 -26.56 64.12 26.20
C PRO A 15 -26.96 64.08 24.72
N ASN A 16 -27.73 65.07 24.23
CA ASN A 16 -28.13 65.17 22.83
C ASN A 16 -27.07 65.79 21.91
N GLN A 17 -26.02 66.43 22.44
CA GLN A 17 -24.89 66.91 21.64
C GLN A 17 -23.81 65.83 21.42
N ILE A 18 -23.67 64.87 22.35
CA ILE A 18 -22.77 63.71 22.20
C ILE A 18 -23.25 62.78 21.08
N LYS A 19 -24.56 62.60 20.90
CA LYS A 19 -25.14 61.83 19.79
C LYS A 19 -25.01 62.47 18.40
N ARG A 20 -24.78 63.79 18.31
CA ARG A 20 -24.58 64.47 17.02
C ARG A 20 -23.13 64.48 16.54
N PHE A 21 -22.16 64.26 17.42
CA PHE A 21 -20.74 64.17 17.05
C PHE A 21 -20.25 62.74 16.74
N SER A 22 -20.94 61.68 17.15
CA SER A 22 -20.51 60.31 16.83
C SER A 22 -20.86 59.83 15.41
N ASN A 23 -21.74 60.54 14.69
CA ASN A 23 -22.19 60.15 13.34
C ASN A 23 -21.47 60.89 12.20
N GLN A 24 -20.47 61.70 12.50
CA GLN A 24 -19.59 62.31 11.50
C GLN A 24 -18.15 62.25 11.99
N ILE A 25 -17.49 61.12 11.72
CA ILE A 25 -16.11 60.97 11.22
C ILE A 25 -15.87 59.45 11.17
N GLN A 26 -16.34 58.82 10.10
CA GLN A 26 -15.54 57.79 9.47
C GLN A 26 -14.87 58.48 8.29
N THR A 27 -13.58 58.73 8.40
CA THR A 27 -12.80 59.29 7.29
C THR A 27 -12.97 58.43 6.04
N PRO A 28 -12.82 58.97 4.82
CA PRO A 28 -12.79 58.16 3.60
C PRO A 28 -11.78 57.00 3.69
N LYS A 29 -10.69 57.15 4.45
CA LYS A 29 -9.72 56.08 4.78
C LYS A 29 -10.28 55.00 5.70
N GLN A 30 -11.10 55.33 6.70
CA GLN A 30 -11.79 54.35 7.54
C GLN A 30 -12.95 53.67 6.81
N ARG A 31 -13.68 54.36 5.93
CA ARG A 31 -14.60 53.71 4.99
C ARG A 31 -13.86 52.82 4.01
N LYS A 32 -12.71 53.25 3.48
CA LYS A 32 -11.88 52.43 2.59
C LYS A 32 -11.26 51.25 3.31
N ASN A 33 -10.88 51.36 4.59
CA ASN A 33 -10.42 50.25 5.43
C ASN A 33 -11.58 49.34 5.88
N TRP A 34 -12.79 49.85 6.07
CA TRP A 34 -13.99 49.04 6.35
C TRP A 34 -14.48 48.29 5.10
N ILE A 35 -14.37 48.91 3.92
CA ILE A 35 -14.61 48.30 2.61
C ILE A 35 -13.48 47.33 2.20
N MET A 36 -12.23 47.61 2.58
CA MET A 36 -11.09 46.69 2.41
C MET A 36 -11.09 45.56 3.45
N ASN A 37 -11.69 45.75 4.62
CA ASN A 37 -12.10 44.70 5.56
C ASN A 37 -13.50 44.17 5.22
N ARG A 38 -13.87 44.07 3.94
CA ARG A 38 -14.65 42.92 3.52
C ARG A 38 -13.83 41.72 3.97
N ARG A 39 -14.20 41.14 5.12
CA ARG A 39 -13.64 39.89 5.62
C ARG A 39 -13.61 38.97 4.40
N ASN A 40 -12.43 38.46 4.05
CA ASN A 40 -12.33 37.37 3.09
C ASN A 40 -13.08 36.19 3.73
N PHE A 41 -14.40 36.13 3.53
CA PHE A 41 -15.25 34.98 3.82
C PHE A 41 -15.02 33.89 2.77
N ALA A 42 -13.79 33.79 2.27
CA ALA A 42 -13.40 32.75 1.36
C ALA A 42 -13.45 31.44 2.14
N MET A 43 -13.99 30.41 1.50
CA MET A 43 -13.96 29.07 2.06
C MET A 43 -12.52 28.65 2.33
N SER A 44 -12.34 27.90 3.40
CA SER A 44 -11.09 27.23 3.71
C SER A 44 -10.66 26.37 2.52
N PRO A 45 -9.35 26.30 2.21
CA PRO A 45 -8.88 25.47 1.10
C PRO A 45 -9.32 24.02 1.33
N MET A 46 -10.12 23.50 0.41
CA MET A 46 -10.65 22.15 0.50
C MET A 46 -9.55 21.13 0.18
N PRO A 47 -9.41 20.07 0.98
CA PRO A 47 -8.56 18.94 0.62
C PRO A 47 -8.93 18.38 -0.75
N ASP A 48 -7.94 17.82 -1.46
CA ASP A 48 -8.21 17.08 -2.68
C ASP A 48 -8.90 15.75 -2.36
N VAL A 49 -10.00 15.47 -3.04
CA VAL A 49 -10.81 14.27 -2.87
C VAL A 49 -11.07 13.68 -4.24
N SER A 50 -10.80 12.40 -4.42
CA SER A 50 -11.01 11.69 -5.68
C SER A 50 -11.72 10.35 -5.47
N PHE A 51 -12.99 10.27 -5.90
CA PHE A 51 -13.71 9.00 -5.95
C PHE A 51 -13.10 8.02 -6.95
N ALA A 52 -12.38 8.52 -7.96
CA ALA A 52 -11.64 7.67 -8.89
C ALA A 52 -10.50 6.93 -8.17
N VAL A 53 -9.69 7.66 -7.37
CA VAL A 53 -8.63 7.07 -6.54
C VAL A 53 -9.21 6.08 -5.54
N MET A 54 -10.26 6.45 -4.80
CA MET A 54 -10.91 5.51 -3.87
C MET A 54 -11.39 4.22 -4.56
N LYS A 55 -11.96 4.34 -5.77
CA LYS A 55 -12.44 3.20 -6.54
C LYS A 55 -11.30 2.33 -7.03
N GLU A 56 -10.21 2.93 -7.48
CA GLU A 56 -9.00 2.24 -7.91
C GLU A 56 -8.40 1.45 -6.74
N SER A 57 -8.14 2.10 -5.60
CA SER A 57 -7.64 1.43 -4.40
C SER A 57 -8.53 0.29 -3.95
N LYS A 58 -9.85 0.47 -3.94
CA LYS A 58 -10.80 -0.62 -3.65
C LYS A 58 -10.63 -1.81 -4.60
N ASN A 59 -10.49 -1.55 -5.90
CA ASN A 59 -10.33 -2.60 -6.90
C ASN A 59 -8.99 -3.32 -6.76
N THR A 60 -7.91 -2.58 -6.52
CA THR A 60 -6.57 -3.14 -6.27
C THR A 60 -6.57 -4.03 -5.04
N ILE A 61 -7.18 -3.57 -3.93
CA ILE A 61 -7.37 -4.38 -2.70
C ILE A 61 -8.13 -5.67 -3.02
N ARG A 62 -9.23 -5.58 -3.79
CA ARG A 62 -10.01 -6.75 -4.19
C ARG A 62 -9.16 -7.74 -5.00
N SER A 63 -8.42 -7.25 -5.99
CA SER A 63 -7.60 -8.09 -6.86
C SER A 63 -6.46 -8.77 -6.09
N ALA A 64 -5.79 -8.06 -5.19
CA ALA A 64 -4.77 -8.62 -4.32
C ALA A 64 -5.37 -9.67 -3.37
N PHE A 65 -6.51 -9.38 -2.75
CA PHE A 65 -7.20 -10.34 -1.88
C PHE A 65 -7.62 -11.63 -2.60
N GLN A 66 -8.08 -11.53 -3.85
CA GLN A 66 -8.45 -12.70 -4.65
C GLN A 66 -7.28 -13.65 -4.92
N LYS A 67 -6.04 -13.14 -4.96
CA LYS A 67 -4.84 -13.96 -5.13
C LYS A 67 -4.48 -14.76 -3.87
N LEU A 68 -4.92 -14.32 -2.69
CA LEU A 68 -4.74 -15.02 -1.41
C LEU A 68 -5.65 -16.24 -1.23
N GLY A 69 -6.24 -16.79 -2.29
CA GLY A 69 -7.24 -17.86 -2.22
C GLY A 69 -6.76 -19.13 -1.50
N GLN A 70 -5.50 -19.51 -1.69
CA GLN A 70 -4.86 -20.69 -1.10
C GLN A 70 -3.65 -20.35 -0.23
N THR A 71 -3.61 -19.14 0.35
CA THR A 71 -2.48 -18.73 1.19
C THR A 71 -2.37 -19.58 2.46
N GLU A 72 -1.13 -19.83 2.92
CA GLU A 72 -0.86 -20.43 4.24
C GLU A 72 -1.02 -19.42 5.39
N TYR A 73 -1.11 -18.12 5.07
CA TYR A 73 -1.25 -17.05 6.05
C TYR A 73 -2.70 -16.74 6.42
N GLU A 74 -3.41 -17.70 7.01
CA GLU A 74 -4.85 -17.57 7.27
C GLU A 74 -5.20 -16.35 8.16
N GLY A 75 -4.37 -16.02 9.14
CA GLY A 75 -4.57 -14.83 9.98
C GLY A 75 -4.48 -13.50 9.20
N PHE A 76 -3.60 -13.41 8.21
CA PHE A 76 -3.55 -12.24 7.33
C PHE A 76 -4.74 -12.23 6.38
N LYS A 77 -5.15 -13.39 5.87
CA LYS A 77 -6.31 -13.51 4.98
C LYS A 77 -7.61 -13.03 5.63
N GLU A 78 -7.87 -13.41 6.89
CA GLU A 78 -9.04 -12.93 7.64
C GLU A 78 -9.02 -11.40 7.80
N SER A 79 -7.86 -10.84 8.11
CA SER A 79 -7.66 -9.39 8.25
C SER A 79 -7.87 -8.68 6.90
N CYS A 80 -7.34 -9.24 5.82
CA CYS A 80 -7.49 -8.71 4.46
C CYS A 80 -8.96 -8.75 3.99
N ASP A 81 -9.70 -9.83 4.30
CA ASP A 81 -11.14 -9.91 4.02
C ASP A 81 -11.92 -8.84 4.78
N ALA A 82 -11.60 -8.62 6.06
CA ALA A 82 -12.20 -7.57 6.87
C ALA A 82 -11.92 -6.17 6.29
N ILE A 83 -10.67 -5.90 5.88
CA ILE A 83 -10.29 -4.65 5.20
C ILE A 83 -11.08 -4.48 3.91
N TYR A 84 -11.10 -5.48 3.03
CA TYR A 84 -11.80 -5.43 1.75
C TYR A 84 -13.30 -5.13 1.93
N LYS A 85 -13.97 -5.82 2.86
CA LYS A 85 -15.38 -5.59 3.18
C LYS A 85 -15.63 -4.19 3.70
N ARG A 86 -14.78 -3.69 4.60
CA ARG A 86 -14.89 -2.34 5.15
C ARG A 86 -14.64 -1.28 4.10
N VAL A 87 -13.56 -1.38 3.33
CA VAL A 87 -13.28 -0.46 2.20
C VAL A 87 -14.45 -0.41 1.22
N SER A 88 -15.03 -1.56 0.88
CA SER A 88 -16.20 -1.62 -0.01
C SER A 88 -17.40 -0.90 0.58
N THR A 89 -17.73 -1.16 1.83
CA THR A 89 -18.87 -0.54 2.53
C THR A 89 -18.65 0.96 2.72
N THR A 90 -17.43 1.38 3.09
CA THR A 90 -17.06 2.78 3.29
C THR A 90 -17.06 3.57 1.99
N PHE A 91 -16.73 2.93 0.86
CA PHE A 91 -16.84 3.58 -0.45
C PHE A 91 -18.29 3.92 -0.81
N ASP A 92 -19.21 2.99 -0.57
CA ASP A 92 -20.64 3.23 -0.80
C ASP A 92 -21.18 4.28 0.17
N LEU A 93 -20.77 4.21 1.44
CA LEU A 93 -21.07 5.24 2.44
C LEU A 93 -20.59 6.63 2.03
N ALA A 94 -19.37 6.75 1.50
CA ALA A 94 -18.82 8.03 1.06
C ALA A 94 -19.71 8.65 -0.02
N LYS A 95 -20.13 7.86 -1.01
CA LYS A 95 -21.08 8.30 -2.06
C LYS A 95 -22.43 8.70 -1.50
N GLU A 96 -23.01 7.88 -0.63
CA GLU A 96 -24.29 8.17 0.01
C GLU A 96 -24.22 9.47 0.81
N SER A 97 -23.11 9.69 1.54
CA SER A 97 -22.87 10.92 2.30
C SER A 97 -22.83 12.13 1.37
N THR A 98 -22.13 12.03 0.23
CA THR A 98 -21.99 13.12 -0.73
C THR A 98 -23.34 13.48 -1.36
N ILE A 99 -24.16 12.48 -1.69
CA ILE A 99 -25.53 12.69 -2.19
C ILE A 99 -26.38 13.39 -1.11
N ALA A 100 -26.35 12.88 0.13
CA ALA A 100 -27.13 13.44 1.23
C ALA A 100 -26.75 14.90 1.52
N VAL A 101 -25.44 15.20 1.56
CA VAL A 101 -24.93 16.56 1.75
C VAL A 101 -25.33 17.46 0.58
N THR A 102 -25.23 17.00 -0.66
CA THR A 102 -25.63 17.78 -1.85
C THR A 102 -27.11 18.18 -1.80
N ILE A 103 -27.98 17.25 -1.42
CA ILE A 103 -29.42 17.49 -1.28
C ILE A 103 -29.66 18.55 -0.20
N GLU A 104 -29.06 18.38 0.97
CA GLU A 104 -29.23 19.31 2.10
C GLU A 104 -28.74 20.72 1.75
N LEU A 105 -27.58 20.84 1.11
CA LEU A 105 -27.02 22.12 0.69
C LEU A 105 -27.87 22.80 -0.39
N THR A 106 -28.38 22.03 -1.36
CA THR A 106 -29.23 22.58 -2.42
C THR A 106 -30.55 23.11 -1.86
N GLN A 107 -31.18 22.37 -0.95
CA GLN A 107 -32.40 22.80 -0.27
C GLN A 107 -32.17 24.06 0.59
N THR A 108 -31.10 24.06 1.39
CA THR A 108 -30.71 25.19 2.24
C THR A 108 -30.42 26.44 1.41
N LYS A 109 -29.70 26.27 0.29
CA LYS A 109 -29.37 27.35 -0.64
C LYS A 109 -30.61 28.01 -1.24
N GLU A 110 -31.56 27.24 -1.76
CA GLU A 110 -32.77 27.83 -2.36
C GLU A 110 -33.62 28.55 -1.30
N SER A 111 -33.77 27.94 -0.11
CA SER A 111 -34.50 28.59 0.98
C SER A 111 -33.83 29.90 1.45
N LEU A 112 -32.51 29.89 1.64
CA LEU A 112 -31.77 31.11 2.00
C LEU A 112 -31.80 32.17 0.90
N LYS A 113 -31.80 31.78 -0.37
CA LYS A 113 -31.91 32.72 -1.50
C LYS A 113 -33.25 33.45 -1.47
N ASP A 114 -34.35 32.74 -1.18
CA ASP A 114 -35.66 33.34 -1.01
C ASP A 114 -35.70 34.29 0.19
N LEU A 115 -35.18 33.86 1.33
CA LEU A 115 -35.06 34.71 2.53
C LEU A 115 -34.20 35.96 2.28
N ASN A 116 -33.07 35.81 1.58
CA ASN A 116 -32.16 36.89 1.23
C ASN A 116 -32.85 37.93 0.32
N ASN A 117 -33.62 37.47 -0.66
CA ASN A 117 -34.41 38.34 -1.54
C ASN A 117 -35.50 39.10 -0.77
N LEU A 118 -36.12 38.47 0.23
CA LEU A 118 -37.09 39.13 1.10
C LEU A 118 -36.42 40.18 1.99
N ILE A 119 -35.27 39.87 2.60
CA ILE A 119 -34.49 40.81 3.43
C ILE A 119 -34.10 42.05 2.61
N LYS A 120 -33.59 41.87 1.38
CA LYS A 120 -33.20 42.97 0.49
C LYS A 120 -34.34 43.90 0.10
N LYS A 121 -35.59 43.43 0.15
CA LYS A 121 -36.80 44.23 -0.14
C LYS A 121 -37.34 44.97 1.08
N GLN A 122 -36.89 44.63 2.30
CA GLN A 122 -37.35 45.27 3.51
C GLN A 122 -36.70 46.63 3.76
N GLN A 123 -37.36 47.47 4.55
CA GLN A 123 -36.72 48.67 5.09
C GLN A 123 -35.57 48.27 6.02
N PRO A 124 -34.43 49.00 5.99
CA PRO A 124 -33.32 48.78 6.91
C PRO A 124 -33.78 48.78 8.36
N GLU A 125 -33.18 47.92 9.18
CA GLU A 125 -33.43 47.83 10.63
C GLU A 125 -34.89 47.48 11.02
N SER A 126 -35.67 46.91 10.09
CA SER A 126 -37.04 46.47 10.40
C SER A 126 -37.05 45.17 11.22
N GLN A 127 -38.04 45.05 12.11
CA GLN A 127 -38.29 43.82 12.89
C GLN A 127 -38.47 42.58 11.98
N MET A 128 -38.97 42.79 10.76
CA MET A 128 -39.12 41.73 9.76
C MET A 128 -37.77 41.14 9.33
N ILE A 129 -36.72 41.95 9.19
CA ILE A 129 -35.38 41.44 8.87
C ILE A 129 -34.90 40.50 9.97
N LYS A 130 -35.09 40.89 11.24
CA LYS A 130 -34.72 40.06 12.38
C LYS A 130 -35.42 38.69 12.38
N THR A 131 -36.72 38.66 12.13
CA THR A 131 -37.46 37.39 12.05
C THR A 131 -37.03 36.53 10.85
N LEU A 132 -36.76 37.14 9.69
CA LEU A 132 -36.24 36.42 8.53
C LEU A 132 -34.82 35.86 8.78
N ARG A 133 -34.01 36.58 9.57
CA ARG A 133 -32.68 36.14 10.02
C ARG A 133 -32.74 34.98 10.99
N GLU A 134 -33.58 35.05 12.01
CA GLU A 134 -33.77 33.95 12.96
C GLU A 134 -34.15 32.65 12.23
N ARG A 135 -34.98 32.75 11.19
CA ARG A 135 -35.32 31.61 10.34
C ARG A 135 -34.12 31.12 9.51
N GLY A 136 -33.42 31.99 8.80
CA GLY A 136 -32.29 31.59 7.95
C GLY A 136 -31.12 31.02 8.75
N ASP A 137 -30.85 31.57 9.93
CA ASP A 137 -29.82 31.06 10.85
C ASP A 137 -30.23 29.67 11.39
N GLY A 138 -31.52 29.45 11.64
CA GLY A 138 -32.07 28.13 11.97
C GLY A 138 -31.94 27.10 10.85
N GLU A 139 -32.15 27.50 9.60
CA GLU A 139 -31.97 26.65 8.42
C GLU A 139 -30.50 26.25 8.24
N LEU A 140 -29.57 27.20 8.34
CA LEU A 140 -28.13 26.94 8.31
C LEU A 140 -27.69 26.00 9.42
N LYS A 141 -28.16 26.23 10.65
CA LYS A 141 -27.87 25.36 11.79
C LYS A 141 -28.39 23.95 11.56
N SER A 142 -29.62 23.81 11.06
CA SER A 142 -30.19 22.49 10.76
C SER A 142 -29.38 21.76 9.69
N ALA A 143 -28.87 22.47 8.68
CA ALA A 143 -28.02 21.88 7.65
C ALA A 143 -26.69 21.40 8.26
N THR A 144 -26.02 22.24 9.06
CA THR A 144 -24.76 21.85 9.72
C THR A 144 -24.96 20.67 10.68
N ASP A 145 -26.08 20.63 11.42
CA ASP A 145 -26.41 19.54 12.34
C ASP A 145 -26.64 18.19 11.60
N LYS A 146 -27.03 18.22 10.32
CA LYS A 146 -27.18 17.02 9.48
C LYS A 146 -25.89 16.60 8.77
N ILE A 147 -25.04 17.56 8.41
CA ILE A 147 -23.74 17.30 7.76
C ILE A 147 -22.73 16.77 8.80
N GLN A 148 -22.76 17.26 10.03
CA GLN A 148 -21.81 16.88 11.08
C GLN A 148 -21.76 15.36 11.34
N PRO A 149 -22.89 14.63 11.47
CA PRO A 149 -22.88 13.18 11.60
C PRO A 149 -22.25 12.44 10.41
N GLN A 150 -22.37 12.97 9.18
CA GLN A 150 -21.75 12.36 8.00
C GLN A 150 -20.23 12.43 8.10
N SER A 151 -19.68 13.59 8.46
CA SER A 151 -18.25 13.76 8.72
C SER A 151 -17.75 12.78 9.78
N GLN A 152 -18.43 12.71 10.94
CA GLN A 152 -18.02 11.82 12.03
C GLN A 152 -18.07 10.35 11.62
N LYS A 153 -19.11 9.93 10.89
CA LYS A 153 -19.23 8.55 10.42
C LYS A 153 -18.08 8.18 9.48
N LEU A 154 -17.72 9.04 8.54
CA LEU A 154 -16.57 8.82 7.63
C LEU A 154 -15.25 8.72 8.39
N LYS A 155 -15.03 9.57 9.40
CA LYS A 155 -13.82 9.50 10.25
C LYS A 155 -13.75 8.19 11.02
N THR A 156 -14.86 7.78 11.64
CA THR A 156 -14.93 6.51 12.36
C THR A 156 -14.60 5.34 11.42
N GLU A 157 -15.16 5.31 10.22
CA GLU A 157 -14.87 4.24 9.27
C GLU A 157 -13.42 4.28 8.76
N ALA A 158 -12.85 5.45 8.51
CA ALA A 158 -11.44 5.57 8.16
C ALA A 158 -10.53 5.02 9.28
N SER A 159 -10.77 5.38 10.53
CA SER A 159 -10.01 4.85 11.68
C SER A 159 -10.21 3.35 11.87
N ASN A 160 -11.42 2.84 11.65
CA ASN A 160 -11.74 1.41 11.69
C ASN A 160 -10.98 0.62 10.64
N ILE A 161 -10.69 1.21 9.48
CA ILE A 161 -9.88 0.59 8.43
C ILE A 161 -8.39 0.66 8.80
N GLU A 162 -7.92 1.76 9.35
CA GLU A 162 -6.50 1.93 9.74
C GLU A 162 -6.07 1.10 10.97
N PHE A 163 -7.03 0.61 11.76
CA PHE A 163 -6.72 -0.19 12.96
C PHE A 163 -5.93 -1.46 12.65
N PHE A 164 -6.07 -2.01 11.45
CA PHE A 164 -5.26 -3.15 11.04
C PHE A 164 -3.83 -2.64 10.80
N ASP A 165 -2.81 -3.20 11.46
CA ASP A 165 -1.41 -2.91 11.10
C ASP A 165 -0.64 -4.21 11.16
N PHE A 166 -0.22 -4.67 10.00
CA PHE A 166 0.58 -5.88 9.84
C PHE A 166 1.92 -5.60 9.16
N LYS A 167 2.29 -4.33 8.93
CA LYS A 167 3.48 -3.98 8.15
C LYS A 167 4.75 -4.62 8.74
N ASN A 168 4.97 -4.43 10.04
CA ASN A 168 6.16 -4.98 10.70
C ASN A 168 6.19 -6.51 10.66
N LEU A 169 5.03 -7.17 10.77
CA LEU A 169 4.94 -8.64 10.73
C LEU A 169 5.24 -9.17 9.33
N VAL A 170 4.75 -8.49 8.29
CA VAL A 170 5.02 -8.83 6.89
C VAL A 170 6.50 -8.59 6.56
N ASP A 171 7.06 -7.44 6.94
CA ASP A 171 8.46 -7.11 6.69
C ASP A 171 9.41 -8.11 7.36
N GLU A 172 9.11 -8.52 8.60
CA GLU A 172 9.88 -9.54 9.33
C GLU A 172 9.81 -10.91 8.63
N GLU A 173 8.62 -11.33 8.19
CA GLU A 173 8.43 -12.61 7.51
C GLU A 173 9.09 -12.63 6.13
N VAL A 174 8.97 -11.54 5.35
CA VAL A 174 9.66 -11.38 4.06
C VAL A 174 11.17 -11.49 4.24
N SER A 175 11.73 -10.84 5.28
CA SER A 175 13.17 -10.93 5.57
C SER A 175 13.60 -12.38 5.86
N LYS A 176 12.85 -13.09 6.71
CA LYS A 176 13.14 -14.50 7.05
C LYS A 176 13.08 -15.42 5.83
N LEU A 177 12.06 -15.25 4.98
CA LEU A 177 11.90 -16.06 3.78
C LEU A 177 12.98 -15.78 2.75
N ASN A 178 13.39 -14.53 2.56
CA ASN A 178 14.50 -14.19 1.67
C ASN A 178 15.83 -14.78 2.15
N GLU A 179 16.14 -14.71 3.45
CA GLU A 179 17.33 -15.37 4.02
C GLU A 179 17.28 -16.90 3.81
N GLN A 180 16.11 -17.51 3.94
CA GLN A 180 15.96 -18.94 3.71
C GLN A 180 16.08 -19.31 2.22
N LEU A 181 15.55 -18.47 1.33
CA LEU A 181 15.62 -18.63 -0.11
C LEU A 181 17.07 -18.55 -0.59
N GLU A 182 17.83 -17.57 -0.11
CA GLU A 182 19.27 -17.42 -0.42
C GLU A 182 20.06 -18.67 -0.02
N LYS A 183 19.84 -19.18 1.20
CA LYS A 183 20.46 -20.43 1.67
C LYS A 183 20.07 -21.64 0.81
N ASP A 184 18.81 -21.73 0.39
CA ASP A 184 18.36 -22.84 -0.43
C ASP A 184 18.93 -22.75 -1.87
N ILE A 185 19.12 -21.53 -2.41
CA ILE A 185 19.80 -21.29 -3.69
C ILE A 185 21.27 -21.72 -3.62
N ASP A 186 22.01 -21.29 -2.59
CA ASP A 186 23.42 -21.69 -2.41
C ASP A 186 23.57 -23.23 -2.35
N ARG A 187 22.62 -23.91 -1.69
CA ARG A 187 22.62 -25.37 -1.60
C ARG A 187 22.25 -26.03 -2.93
N ILE A 188 21.36 -25.45 -3.71
CA ILE A 188 21.04 -25.94 -5.06
C ILE A 188 22.29 -25.88 -5.92
N GLU A 189 22.97 -24.73 -5.98
CA GLU A 189 24.21 -24.56 -6.77
C GLU A 189 25.29 -25.57 -6.34
N TYR A 190 25.44 -25.79 -5.03
CA TYR A 190 26.35 -26.79 -4.50
C TYR A 190 26.03 -28.22 -5.00
N TYR A 191 24.76 -28.64 -4.92
CA TYR A 191 24.36 -29.99 -5.33
C TYR A 191 24.33 -30.17 -6.86
N GLU A 192 24.06 -29.11 -7.62
CA GLU A 192 24.19 -29.12 -9.08
C GLU A 192 25.65 -29.35 -9.49
N ALA A 193 26.60 -28.64 -8.88
CA ALA A 193 28.01 -28.84 -9.13
C ALA A 193 28.47 -30.25 -8.74
N LYS A 194 28.02 -30.76 -7.59
CA LYS A 194 28.33 -32.13 -7.13
C LYS A 194 27.74 -33.21 -8.04
N LYS A 195 26.52 -32.98 -8.54
CA LYS A 195 25.89 -33.89 -9.50
C LYS A 195 26.63 -33.90 -10.84
N ALA A 196 27.00 -32.74 -11.37
CA ALA A 196 27.75 -32.65 -12.62
C ALA A 196 29.12 -33.35 -12.50
N GLU A 197 29.82 -33.17 -11.39
CA GLU A 197 31.07 -33.89 -11.08
C GLU A 197 30.85 -35.41 -11.07
N ALA A 198 29.80 -35.89 -10.41
CA ALA A 198 29.48 -37.32 -10.35
C ALA A 198 29.04 -37.89 -11.72
N GLU A 199 28.30 -37.13 -12.52
CA GLU A 199 27.91 -37.53 -13.88
C GLU A 199 29.13 -37.69 -14.79
N GLN A 200 30.10 -36.77 -14.70
CA GLN A 200 31.38 -36.90 -15.40
C GLN A 200 32.17 -38.12 -14.92
N ASP A 201 32.32 -38.30 -13.60
CA ASP A 201 33.00 -39.47 -13.01
C ASP A 201 32.35 -40.80 -13.49
N TYR A 202 31.01 -40.84 -13.61
CA TYR A 202 30.26 -41.99 -14.10
C TYR A 202 30.51 -42.26 -15.59
N GLU A 203 30.55 -41.23 -16.43
CA GLU A 203 30.84 -41.34 -17.86
C GLU A 203 32.27 -41.84 -18.11
N GLU A 204 33.25 -41.31 -17.39
CA GLU A 204 34.67 -41.71 -17.50
C GLU A 204 34.87 -43.17 -17.08
N LEU A 205 34.25 -43.60 -15.97
CA LEU A 205 34.26 -45.01 -15.54
C LEU A 205 33.57 -45.92 -16.58
N SER A 206 32.43 -45.50 -17.11
CA SER A 206 31.67 -46.30 -18.09
C SER A 206 32.42 -46.43 -19.41
N ALA A 207 33.10 -45.37 -19.87
CA ALA A 207 33.94 -45.40 -21.05
C ALA A 207 35.14 -46.34 -20.89
N ALA A 208 35.84 -46.27 -19.75
CA ALA A 208 36.94 -47.18 -19.44
C ALA A 208 36.46 -48.64 -19.38
N MET A 209 35.35 -48.91 -18.68
CA MET A 209 34.77 -50.25 -18.60
C MET A 209 34.41 -50.81 -19.97
N LYS A 210 33.82 -50.00 -20.86
CA LYS A 210 33.51 -50.42 -22.23
C LYS A 210 34.75 -50.84 -23.01
N VAL A 211 35.87 -50.12 -22.86
CA VAL A 211 37.14 -50.51 -23.50
C VAL A 211 37.64 -51.86 -22.95
N PHE A 212 37.55 -52.09 -21.63
CA PHE A 212 37.90 -53.37 -21.03
C PHE A 212 37.01 -54.52 -21.56
N GLU A 213 35.71 -54.27 -21.75
CA GLU A 213 34.74 -55.21 -22.31
C GLU A 213 35.02 -55.53 -23.79
N ASP A 214 35.18 -54.50 -24.62
CA ASP A 214 35.40 -54.64 -26.08
C ASP A 214 36.72 -55.35 -26.41
N ARG A 215 37.73 -55.20 -25.54
CA ARG A 215 39.06 -55.80 -25.69
C ARG A 215 39.22 -57.12 -24.92
N ASN A 216 38.18 -57.56 -24.19
CA ASN A 216 38.17 -58.77 -23.37
C ASN A 216 39.35 -58.84 -22.38
N LEU A 217 39.65 -57.72 -21.72
CA LEU A 217 40.84 -57.52 -20.89
C LEU A 217 40.67 -57.93 -19.42
N PHE A 218 39.59 -58.63 -19.09
CA PHE A 218 39.23 -59.00 -17.72
C PHE A 218 40.30 -59.84 -17.00
N GLU A 219 41.10 -60.62 -17.74
CA GLU A 219 42.15 -61.49 -17.21
C GLU A 219 43.51 -60.77 -17.04
N PHE A 220 43.69 -59.59 -17.65
CA PHE A 220 44.94 -58.83 -17.59
C PHE A 220 44.97 -57.78 -16.48
N ILE A 221 43.84 -57.56 -15.81
CA ILE A 221 43.73 -56.65 -14.68
C ILE A 221 44.35 -57.32 -13.44
N SER A 222 45.60 -56.96 -13.13
CA SER A 222 46.31 -57.37 -11.93
C SER A 222 45.76 -56.66 -10.68
N GLU A 223 46.16 -57.09 -9.46
CA GLU A 223 45.76 -56.44 -8.20
C GLU A 223 46.23 -54.97 -8.08
N THR A 224 47.09 -54.50 -8.99
CA THR A 224 47.67 -53.16 -9.04
C THR A 224 47.22 -52.39 -10.28
N ILE A 225 46.94 -51.09 -10.13
CA ILE A 225 46.51 -50.22 -11.24
C ILE A 225 47.69 -50.03 -12.22
N PRO A 226 47.54 -50.39 -13.52
CA PRO A 226 48.62 -50.29 -14.50
C PRO A 226 49.01 -48.84 -14.84
N THR A 227 50.25 -48.63 -15.32
CA THR A 227 50.71 -47.33 -15.83
C THR A 227 50.16 -47.04 -17.24
N PRO A 228 50.14 -45.78 -17.71
CA PRO A 228 49.74 -45.45 -19.08
C PRO A 228 50.48 -46.24 -20.18
N GLU A 229 51.78 -46.49 -19.99
CA GLU A 229 52.60 -47.27 -20.92
C GLU A 229 52.18 -48.75 -20.92
N GLU A 230 51.96 -49.33 -19.73
CA GLU A 230 51.46 -50.70 -19.59
C GLU A 230 50.07 -50.84 -20.22
N LEU A 231 49.19 -49.85 -20.04
CA LEU A 231 47.86 -49.83 -20.68
C LEU A 231 47.97 -49.75 -22.21
N SER A 232 48.88 -48.95 -22.75
CA SER A 232 49.13 -48.86 -24.20
C SER A 232 49.57 -50.21 -24.78
N GLU A 233 50.45 -50.93 -24.07
CA GLU A 233 50.89 -52.27 -24.45
C GLU A 233 49.77 -53.31 -24.35
N ILE A 234 49.01 -53.32 -23.23
CA ILE A 234 47.90 -54.25 -22.98
C ILE A 234 46.78 -54.06 -24.03
N LEU A 235 46.47 -52.80 -24.37
CA LEU A 235 45.43 -52.46 -25.35
C LEU A 235 45.89 -52.66 -26.81
N GLY A 236 47.20 -52.72 -27.05
CA GLY A 236 47.77 -52.76 -28.40
C GLY A 236 47.50 -51.49 -29.21
N VAL A 237 47.43 -50.33 -28.53
CA VAL A 237 47.12 -49.02 -29.12
C VAL A 237 48.25 -48.03 -28.88
N GLY A 238 48.37 -47.01 -29.73
CA GLY A 238 49.35 -45.94 -29.52
C GLY A 238 48.98 -45.03 -28.34
N MET A 239 49.99 -44.33 -27.80
CA MET A 239 49.84 -43.41 -26.64
C MET A 239 48.83 -42.27 -26.87
N GLU A 240 48.48 -41.96 -28.12
CA GLU A 240 47.52 -40.92 -28.50
C GLU A 240 46.12 -41.49 -28.82
N SER A 241 45.86 -42.77 -28.52
CA SER A 241 44.57 -43.41 -28.81
C SER A 241 43.45 -42.88 -27.91
N PRO A 242 42.26 -42.57 -28.44
CA PRO A 242 41.08 -42.22 -27.64
C PRO A 242 40.70 -43.30 -26.62
N GLU A 243 40.92 -44.57 -26.97
CA GLU A 243 40.64 -45.72 -26.08
C GLU A 243 41.56 -45.69 -24.85
N LEU A 244 42.84 -45.39 -25.05
CA LEU A 244 43.80 -45.26 -23.95
C LEU A 244 43.46 -44.06 -23.05
N ALA A 245 43.10 -42.93 -23.64
CA ALA A 245 42.70 -41.74 -22.88
C ALA A 245 41.46 -42.00 -22.01
N ALA A 246 40.46 -42.71 -22.53
CA ALA A 246 39.26 -43.09 -21.78
C ALA A 246 39.59 -44.01 -20.60
N VAL A 247 40.47 -45.01 -20.79
CA VAL A 247 40.90 -45.90 -19.70
C VAL A 247 41.70 -45.14 -18.64
N ILE A 248 42.60 -44.24 -19.03
CA ILE A 248 43.36 -43.41 -18.09
C ILE A 248 42.41 -42.56 -17.22
N ALA A 249 41.46 -41.84 -17.84
CA ALA A 249 40.50 -41.01 -17.12
C ALA A 249 39.67 -41.84 -16.12
N GLY A 250 39.09 -42.96 -16.56
CA GLY A 250 38.32 -43.84 -15.67
C GLY A 250 39.16 -44.43 -14.53
N LEU A 251 40.46 -44.69 -14.74
CA LEU A 251 41.36 -45.14 -13.67
C LEU A 251 41.73 -44.01 -12.69
N GLU A 252 41.79 -42.76 -13.13
CA GLU A 252 41.95 -41.61 -12.23
C GLU A 252 40.74 -41.43 -11.32
N VAL A 253 39.53 -41.52 -11.88
CA VAL A 253 38.28 -41.54 -11.09
C VAL A 253 38.27 -42.73 -10.13
N TYR A 254 38.63 -43.92 -10.59
CA TYR A 254 38.73 -45.10 -9.74
C TYR A 254 39.67 -44.85 -8.54
N LYS A 255 40.87 -44.29 -8.78
CA LYS A 255 41.83 -43.96 -7.72
C LYS A 255 41.22 -43.03 -6.68
N LYS A 256 40.49 -41.99 -7.10
CA LYS A 256 39.79 -41.05 -6.21
C LYS A 256 38.76 -41.75 -5.31
N LEU A 257 38.11 -42.80 -5.81
CA LEU A 257 37.04 -43.52 -5.12
C LEU A 257 37.50 -44.76 -4.32
N THR A 258 38.77 -45.16 -4.40
CA THR A 258 39.30 -46.37 -3.73
C THR A 258 38.99 -46.43 -2.23
N HIS A 259 39.00 -45.29 -1.54
CA HIS A 259 38.66 -45.21 -0.11
C HIS A 259 37.18 -45.53 0.20
N GLU A 260 36.28 -45.33 -0.77
CA GLU A 260 34.84 -45.55 -0.62
C GLU A 260 34.43 -46.98 -1.02
N ILE A 261 35.11 -47.58 -1.99
CA ILE A 261 34.72 -48.88 -2.59
C ILE A 261 35.60 -50.07 -2.18
N GLY A 262 36.75 -49.80 -1.56
CA GLY A 262 37.69 -50.78 -1.04
C GLY A 262 39.02 -50.83 -1.80
N GLU A 263 40.04 -51.35 -1.13
CA GLU A 263 41.41 -51.44 -1.67
C GLU A 263 41.57 -52.55 -2.74
N GLY A 264 42.59 -52.39 -3.59
CA GLY A 264 42.92 -53.27 -4.71
C GLY A 264 42.46 -52.71 -6.06
N PHE A 265 42.78 -53.39 -7.16
CA PHE A 265 42.28 -53.07 -8.50
C PHE A 265 41.68 -54.33 -9.13
N SER A 266 40.43 -54.24 -9.57
CA SER A 266 39.76 -55.30 -10.35
C SER A 266 38.60 -54.74 -11.15
N TYR A 267 38.17 -55.44 -12.20
CA TYR A 267 36.96 -55.07 -12.94
C TYR A 267 35.74 -54.97 -12.02
N LEU A 268 35.59 -55.88 -11.06
CA LEU A 268 34.52 -55.85 -10.06
C LEU A 268 34.58 -54.58 -9.20
N GLN A 269 35.78 -54.12 -8.85
CA GLN A 269 35.94 -52.86 -8.12
C GLN A 269 35.60 -51.65 -9.00
N MET A 270 35.90 -51.66 -10.30
CA MET A 270 35.44 -50.62 -11.22
C MET A 270 33.92 -50.58 -11.35
N VAL A 271 33.26 -51.74 -11.38
CA VAL A 271 31.78 -51.84 -11.31
C VAL A 271 31.27 -51.19 -10.03
N LYS A 272 31.86 -51.50 -8.88
CA LYS A 272 31.50 -50.87 -7.61
C LYS A 272 31.73 -49.36 -7.59
N ALA A 273 32.82 -48.87 -8.18
CA ALA A 273 33.09 -47.44 -8.35
C ALA A 273 31.96 -46.78 -9.12
N ARG A 274 31.60 -47.35 -10.28
CA ARG A 274 30.54 -46.82 -11.14
C ARG A 274 29.18 -46.85 -10.44
N ASP A 275 28.86 -47.95 -9.77
CA ASP A 275 27.60 -48.11 -9.06
C ASP A 275 27.51 -47.14 -7.86
N TYR A 276 28.60 -46.93 -7.12
CA TYR A 276 28.70 -45.91 -6.07
C TYR A 276 28.48 -44.49 -6.62
N THR A 277 29.14 -44.13 -7.72
CA THR A 277 28.94 -42.83 -8.37
C THR A 277 27.50 -42.65 -8.84
N TYR A 278 26.87 -43.71 -9.36
CA TYR A 278 25.46 -43.70 -9.70
C TYR A 278 24.56 -43.45 -8.49
N GLU A 279 24.84 -44.10 -7.35
CA GLU A 279 24.13 -43.83 -6.09
C GLU A 279 24.28 -42.38 -5.62
N GLN A 280 25.45 -41.77 -5.80
CA GLN A 280 25.66 -40.33 -5.53
C GLN A 280 24.80 -39.46 -6.45
N ILE A 281 24.78 -39.73 -7.76
CA ILE A 281 23.91 -39.03 -8.73
C ILE A 281 22.44 -39.10 -8.30
N GLN A 282 21.96 -40.29 -7.90
CA GLN A 282 20.60 -40.48 -7.41
C GLN A 282 20.33 -39.70 -6.13
N THR A 283 21.30 -39.66 -5.21
CA THR A 283 21.20 -38.92 -3.96
C THR A 283 21.12 -37.41 -4.22
N TYR A 284 22.03 -36.85 -5.01
CA TYR A 284 22.02 -35.43 -5.35
C TYR A 284 20.78 -35.03 -6.14
N THR A 285 20.29 -35.90 -7.03
CA THR A 285 19.03 -35.65 -7.75
C THR A 285 17.85 -35.50 -6.78
N LYS A 286 17.74 -36.37 -5.77
CA LYS A 286 16.67 -36.27 -4.75
C LYS A 286 16.80 -35.00 -3.90
N GLU A 287 18.03 -34.65 -3.48
CA GLU A 287 18.26 -33.42 -2.72
C GLU A 287 17.88 -32.17 -3.53
N LEU A 288 18.22 -32.14 -4.83
CA LEU A 288 17.83 -31.07 -5.74
C LEU A 288 16.31 -30.99 -5.91
N GLU A 289 15.60 -32.11 -6.03
CA GLU A 289 14.13 -32.11 -6.09
C GLU A 289 13.51 -31.50 -4.84
N ILE A 290 13.99 -31.88 -3.65
CA ILE A 290 13.51 -31.36 -2.35
C ILE A 290 13.79 -29.86 -2.25
N LEU A 291 15.00 -29.41 -2.56
CA LEU A 291 15.38 -28.00 -2.48
C LEU A 291 14.61 -27.14 -3.47
N ASN A 292 14.42 -27.61 -4.72
CA ASN A 292 13.62 -26.90 -5.71
C ASN A 292 12.15 -26.80 -5.32
N GLN A 293 11.58 -27.84 -4.71
CA GLN A 293 10.22 -27.78 -4.17
C GLN A 293 10.12 -26.75 -3.04
N ARG A 294 11.09 -26.73 -2.11
CA ARG A 294 11.13 -25.76 -1.01
C ARG A 294 11.29 -24.33 -1.52
N LYS A 295 12.19 -24.09 -2.47
CA LYS A 295 12.36 -22.81 -3.16
C LYS A 295 11.02 -22.32 -3.73
N ARG A 296 10.32 -23.16 -4.49
CA ARG A 296 9.01 -22.81 -5.07
C ARG A 296 7.97 -22.50 -4.00
N GLN A 297 7.95 -23.22 -2.89
CA GLN A 297 7.04 -22.94 -1.77
C GLN A 297 7.35 -21.58 -1.12
N ILE A 298 8.63 -21.23 -0.96
CA ILE A 298 9.03 -19.92 -0.44
C ILE A 298 8.64 -18.80 -1.41
N GLU A 299 8.84 -18.99 -2.72
CA GLU A 299 8.43 -18.01 -3.74
C GLU A 299 6.91 -17.74 -3.70
N ILE A 300 6.09 -18.78 -3.54
CA ILE A 300 4.63 -18.64 -3.39
C ILE A 300 4.29 -17.83 -2.12
N LYS A 301 4.97 -18.09 -0.99
CA LYS A 301 4.77 -17.33 0.25
C LYS A 301 5.16 -15.88 0.11
N LEU A 302 6.26 -15.59 -0.59
CA LEU A 302 6.68 -14.22 -0.89
C LEU A 302 5.66 -13.49 -1.79
N GLU A 303 5.07 -14.18 -2.77
CA GLU A 303 3.98 -13.61 -3.58
C GLU A 303 2.73 -13.30 -2.73
N ASP A 304 2.37 -14.18 -1.80
CA ASP A 304 1.27 -13.91 -0.86
C ASP A 304 1.55 -12.65 0.00
N LEU A 305 2.76 -12.53 0.55
CA LEU A 305 3.18 -11.38 1.37
C LEU A 305 3.24 -10.07 0.57
N ASP A 306 3.59 -10.14 -0.72
CA ASP A 306 3.52 -9.00 -1.64
C ASP A 306 2.06 -8.54 -1.84
N ASN A 307 1.14 -9.47 -2.09
CA ASN A 307 -0.29 -9.15 -2.20
C ASN A 307 -0.84 -8.55 -0.89
N ILE A 308 -0.40 -9.03 0.27
CA ILE A 308 -0.76 -8.46 1.57
C ILE A 308 -0.20 -7.03 1.70
N SER A 309 1.04 -6.79 1.28
CA SER A 309 1.66 -5.45 1.26
C SER A 309 0.94 -4.47 0.34
N ILE A 310 0.46 -4.94 -0.83
CA ILE A 310 -0.36 -4.15 -1.74
C ILE A 310 -1.66 -3.71 -1.07
N ILE A 311 -2.34 -4.63 -0.36
CA ILE A 311 -3.56 -4.30 0.39
C ILE A 311 -3.28 -3.22 1.43
N GLU A 312 -2.17 -3.33 2.17
CA GLU A 312 -1.76 -2.35 3.17
C GLU A 312 -1.55 -0.95 2.58
N SER A 313 -0.80 -0.86 1.48
CA SER A 313 -0.53 0.41 0.82
C SER A 313 -1.80 1.07 0.29
N GLU A 314 -2.63 0.31 -0.44
CA GLU A 314 -3.87 0.83 -1.02
C GLU A 314 -4.91 1.20 0.02
N ARG A 315 -4.88 0.54 1.17
CA ARG A 315 -5.73 0.89 2.30
C ARG A 315 -5.43 2.30 2.80
N PHE A 316 -4.15 2.68 2.95
CA PHE A 316 -3.78 4.04 3.35
C PHE A 316 -4.20 5.08 2.31
N THR A 317 -3.99 4.81 1.02
CA THR A 317 -4.47 5.67 -0.06
C THR A 317 -5.98 5.88 0.04
N PHE A 318 -6.74 4.80 0.25
CA PHE A 318 -8.18 4.87 0.39
C PHE A 318 -8.62 5.68 1.63
N THR A 319 -8.03 5.42 2.80
CA THR A 319 -8.44 6.09 4.05
C THR A 319 -8.08 7.57 4.06
N GLU A 320 -6.98 7.95 3.43
CA GLU A 320 -6.62 9.36 3.22
C GLU A 320 -7.72 10.10 2.45
N GLN A 321 -8.20 9.54 1.34
CA GLN A 321 -9.29 10.14 0.57
C GLN A 321 -10.59 10.27 1.39
N VAL A 322 -10.91 9.27 2.20
CA VAL A 322 -12.10 9.31 3.08
C VAL A 322 -11.96 10.40 4.16
N LYS A 323 -10.77 10.54 4.74
CA LYS A 323 -10.46 11.60 5.70
C LYS A 323 -10.53 12.99 5.07
N ASN A 324 -10.05 13.14 3.84
CA ASN A 324 -10.13 14.39 3.09
C ASN A 324 -11.60 14.80 2.86
N LEU A 325 -12.47 13.85 2.50
CA LEU A 325 -13.91 14.11 2.37
C LEU A 325 -14.53 14.55 3.70
N ALA A 326 -14.24 13.85 4.80
CA ALA A 326 -14.73 14.25 6.12
C ALA A 326 -14.22 15.63 6.55
N THR A 327 -12.95 15.93 6.24
CA THR A 327 -12.32 17.23 6.55
C THR A 327 -12.94 18.36 5.75
N THR A 328 -13.32 18.09 4.49
CA THR A 328 -14.09 19.03 3.65
C THR A 328 -15.41 19.40 4.32
N TYR A 329 -16.15 18.42 4.86
CA TYR A 329 -17.39 18.67 5.59
C TYR A 329 -17.17 19.50 6.86
N ASP A 330 -16.13 19.20 7.64
CA ASP A 330 -15.80 19.96 8.84
C ASP A 330 -15.38 21.41 8.55
N TYR A 331 -14.58 21.62 7.51
CA TYR A 331 -14.16 22.96 7.07
C TYR A 331 -15.36 23.78 6.66
N PHE A 332 -16.26 23.20 5.86
CA PHE A 332 -17.50 23.86 5.49
C PHE A 332 -18.35 24.25 6.72
N ILE A 333 -18.58 23.33 7.65
CA ILE A 333 -19.35 23.60 8.88
C ILE A 333 -18.70 24.72 9.71
N ARG A 334 -17.37 24.69 9.85
CA ARG A 334 -16.62 25.75 10.54
C ARG A 334 -16.81 27.10 9.86
N ASP A 335 -16.75 27.15 8.53
CA ASP A 335 -16.83 28.39 7.77
C ASP A 335 -18.25 28.99 7.81
N ILE A 336 -19.28 28.15 7.80
CA ILE A 336 -20.67 28.57 8.06
C ILE A 336 -20.79 29.17 9.47
N ASN A 337 -20.32 28.47 10.50
CA ASN A 337 -20.43 28.94 11.89
C ASN A 337 -19.65 30.24 12.13
N SER A 338 -18.45 30.36 11.55
CA SER A 338 -17.62 31.57 11.62
C SER A 338 -18.30 32.74 10.93
N THR A 339 -18.85 32.51 9.73
CA THR A 339 -19.56 33.55 8.97
C THR A 339 -20.82 33.97 9.72
N LEU A 340 -21.60 33.04 10.29
CA LEU A 340 -22.79 33.34 11.09
C LEU A 340 -22.45 34.22 12.29
N ALA A 341 -21.40 33.88 13.04
CA ALA A 341 -20.97 34.64 14.22
C ALA A 341 -20.45 36.05 13.86
N ALA A 342 -19.96 36.22 12.64
CA ALA A 342 -19.43 37.47 12.15
C ALA A 342 -20.50 38.43 11.61
N MET A 343 -21.67 37.90 11.21
CA MET A 343 -22.75 38.68 10.61
C MET A 343 -23.49 39.55 11.63
N GLY A 344 -23.88 40.75 11.19
CA GLY A 344 -24.75 41.64 11.96
C GLY A 344 -26.22 41.24 11.92
N GLU A 345 -27.00 41.68 12.92
CA GLU A 345 -28.44 41.37 13.10
C GLU A 345 -29.32 41.76 11.89
N TYR A 346 -28.85 42.69 11.06
CA TYR A 346 -29.56 43.19 9.87
C TYR A 346 -28.85 42.90 8.54
N GLU A 347 -27.78 42.08 8.56
CA GLU A 347 -27.04 41.74 7.35
C GLU A 347 -27.74 40.66 6.52
N ASN A 348 -27.63 40.77 5.19
CA ASN A 348 -28.20 39.81 4.25
C ASN A 348 -27.33 38.54 4.13
N TYR A 349 -27.75 37.52 3.36
CA TYR A 349 -27.05 36.23 3.23
C TYR A 349 -26.12 36.10 2.02
N ASP A 350 -25.66 37.21 1.40
CA ASP A 350 -24.87 37.13 0.16
C ASP A 350 -23.60 36.29 0.30
N ASN A 351 -22.82 36.50 1.37
CA ASN A 351 -21.60 35.71 1.62
C ASN A 351 -21.89 34.24 1.95
N MET A 352 -23.03 33.95 2.59
CA MET A 352 -23.43 32.57 2.89
C MET A 352 -23.83 31.81 1.64
N LEU A 353 -24.53 32.48 0.73
CA LEU A 353 -24.91 31.91 -0.56
C LEU A 353 -23.66 31.63 -1.41
N GLU A 354 -22.63 32.47 -1.32
CA GLU A 354 -21.33 32.22 -1.96
C GLU A 354 -20.66 30.95 -1.40
N LEU A 355 -20.54 30.81 -0.08
CA LEU A 355 -20.03 29.58 0.55
C LEU A 355 -20.83 28.33 0.16
N LEU A 356 -22.16 28.41 0.16
CA LEU A 356 -23.00 27.28 -0.27
C LEU A 356 -22.78 26.91 -1.74
N ASN A 357 -22.58 27.91 -2.61
CA ASN A 357 -22.28 27.67 -4.02
C ASN A 357 -20.93 26.99 -4.20
N GLU A 358 -19.90 27.46 -3.49
CA GLU A 358 -18.55 26.89 -3.55
C GLU A 358 -18.56 25.43 -3.10
N MET A 359 -19.24 25.10 -2.00
CA MET A 359 -19.34 23.72 -1.50
C MET A 359 -20.11 22.82 -2.46
N VAL A 360 -21.25 23.27 -2.99
CA VAL A 360 -22.03 22.50 -3.97
C VAL A 360 -21.21 22.28 -5.25
N ALA A 361 -20.49 23.29 -5.72
CA ALA A 361 -19.63 23.16 -6.90
C ALA A 361 -18.49 22.16 -6.67
N HIS A 362 -17.84 22.23 -5.50
CA HIS A 362 -16.78 21.28 -5.13
C HIS A 362 -17.32 19.85 -5.06
N ILE A 363 -18.43 19.61 -4.34
CA ILE A 363 -19.03 18.28 -4.24
C ILE A 363 -19.42 17.73 -5.61
N ASN A 364 -20.01 18.54 -6.49
CA ASN A 364 -20.40 18.10 -7.83
C ASN A 364 -19.21 17.80 -8.75
N SER A 365 -17.99 18.21 -8.37
CA SER A 365 -16.76 17.93 -9.12
C SER A 365 -16.07 16.63 -8.70
N LEU A 366 -16.45 16.06 -7.55
CA LEU A 366 -15.96 14.76 -7.04
C LEU A 366 -16.56 13.60 -7.84
#